data_AF-A0A932D916-F1
#
_entry.id   AF-A0A932D916-F1
#
_cell.length_a   1.000
_cell.length_b   1.000
_cell.length_c   1.000
_cell.angle_alpha   90.00
_cell.angle_beta   90.00
_cell.angle_gamma   90.00
#
_symmetry.space_group_name_H-M   'P 1'
#
loop_
_entity.id
_entity.type
_entity.pdbx_description
1 polymer ?
#
loop_
_entity_poly.entity_id
_entity_poly.type
_entity_poly.pdbx_seq_one_letter_code
_entity_poly.pdbx_strand_id
1 'polypeptide(L)'
;MPSESSQSTDSTVSAATPTGPRRVVLFYRREILTDEEVLQTLEQRLTQEGFSVLVDRRVSLGVDWARAIEQTIRSADAVVPLLSPASVQSEMLALEVEIAHEAAQQQQGRPHVVPVFLDYDDPLPEPLASILDPKHAVVWYGPQDNERLVSELTQALRHLPVPQPAAPVVPTKGLRILPRPAARPRPVAPTPVPTPTAATWLAPLEPVGGAVPLHSEFYLERAADAELRSAINRFDSTVLIKGARQIGKTSLLARGLQYGRERGGKAALTDFQKFNAVHLESIATFYLSLAESLADQLDLAVLPADVWDERRGPNVNFERFVRREVLAKLNSPLLWGLDEADRLFSCSFGSEVFGLFRSWHNERALDPNGPWAGLTLVISYATEAHLFITDMNQSPFNVGTRIALDDFSAEQVAELNRRHGSPLKTPEELARFTRLVGGQPYLVRVGLYEMATHKIALPTFEAQADRDDGLFGDHLRRILVLLAKDPALTDIVRGVLKGQPCPTPESFYRLRSSGVMSGNTQTDVRPRCQLYASYLSRHLL
;
A
#
# COMPACT_ATOMS: atom_id res chain seq x y z
N MET A 1 37.35 -49.79 42.61
CA MET A 1 36.59 -48.57 42.90
C MET A 1 36.05 -48.07 41.57
N PRO A 2 34.72 -48.04 41.38
CA PRO A 2 34.10 -48.04 40.06
C PRO A 2 33.94 -46.63 39.47
N SER A 3 33.96 -46.60 38.14
CA SER A 3 33.70 -45.49 37.23
C SER A 3 32.24 -45.07 37.28
N GLU A 4 31.97 -43.80 37.56
CA GLU A 4 30.64 -43.19 37.54
C GLU A 4 30.16 -42.99 36.10
N SER A 5 28.99 -43.56 35.81
CA SER A 5 28.21 -43.38 34.60
C SER A 5 27.32 -42.14 34.73
N SER A 6 27.65 -41.07 34.01
CA SER A 6 26.78 -39.90 33.85
C SER A 6 25.80 -40.13 32.70
N GLN A 7 24.54 -40.40 33.06
CA GLN A 7 23.42 -40.41 32.11
C GLN A 7 23.08 -38.97 31.71
N SER A 8 23.20 -38.69 30.41
CA SER A 8 22.69 -37.49 29.76
C SER A 8 21.16 -37.60 29.64
N THR A 9 20.43 -36.83 30.45
CA THR A 9 18.99 -36.64 30.29
C THR A 9 18.74 -35.72 29.10
N ASP A 10 18.28 -36.31 28.00
CA ASP A 10 17.84 -35.63 26.80
C ASP A 10 16.45 -35.02 27.08
N SER A 11 16.41 -33.77 27.53
CA SER A 11 15.17 -33.02 27.74
C SER A 11 14.70 -32.41 26.42
N THR A 12 13.99 -33.22 25.62
CA THR A 12 13.16 -32.73 24.52
C THR A 12 12.10 -31.78 25.08
N VAL A 13 12.30 -30.48 24.85
CA VAL A 13 11.32 -29.43 25.11
C VAL A 13 10.15 -29.64 24.14
N SER A 14 9.13 -30.35 24.61
CA SER A 14 7.83 -30.44 23.94
C SER A 14 7.23 -29.03 23.87
N ALA A 15 7.09 -28.48 22.67
CA ALA A 15 6.35 -27.25 22.44
C ALA A 15 4.93 -27.43 23.01
N ALA A 16 4.63 -26.72 24.10
CA ALA A 16 3.34 -26.80 24.75
C ALA A 16 2.25 -26.28 23.79
N THR A 17 1.32 -27.15 23.40
CA THR A 17 0.10 -26.76 22.69
C THR A 17 -0.68 -25.78 23.57
N PRO A 18 -1.08 -24.59 23.08
CA PRO A 18 -1.83 -23.64 23.89
C PRO A 18 -3.14 -24.26 24.36
N THR A 19 -3.37 -24.25 25.68
CA THR A 19 -4.45 -24.95 26.40
C THR A 19 -5.77 -24.15 26.47
N GLY A 20 -5.98 -23.17 25.57
CA GLY A 20 -7.19 -22.34 25.49
C GLY A 20 -7.84 -22.39 24.09
N PRO A 21 -9.12 -21.96 23.96
CA PRO A 21 -9.79 -21.89 22.67
C PRO A 21 -9.02 -20.93 21.74
N ARG A 22 -8.83 -21.34 20.48
CA ARG A 22 -8.10 -20.53 19.50
C ARG A 22 -8.84 -19.21 19.26
N ARG A 23 -8.12 -18.10 19.32
CA ARG A 23 -8.62 -16.74 19.09
C ARG A 23 -8.62 -16.43 17.60
N VAL A 24 -9.81 -16.16 17.05
CA VAL A 24 -10.02 -15.91 15.63
C VAL A 24 -10.64 -14.52 15.47
N VAL A 25 -10.01 -13.65 14.69
CA VAL A 25 -10.57 -12.32 14.41
C VAL A 25 -11.15 -12.30 13.01
N LEU A 26 -12.39 -11.85 12.84
CA LEU A 26 -13.02 -11.70 11.52
C LEU A 26 -12.98 -10.22 11.10
N PHE A 27 -12.51 -9.96 9.88
CA PHE A 27 -12.54 -8.63 9.28
C PHE A 27 -13.59 -8.60 8.16
N TYR A 28 -14.36 -7.53 8.05
CA TYR A 28 -15.44 -7.41 7.06
C TYR A 28 -15.73 -5.96 6.73
N ARG A 29 -16.41 -5.73 5.59
CA ARG A 29 -16.95 -4.42 5.24
C ARG A 29 -18.32 -4.25 5.88
N ARG A 30 -18.43 -3.26 6.77
CA ARG A 30 -19.73 -2.85 7.36
C ARG A 30 -20.67 -2.32 6.28
N GLU A 31 -21.97 -2.42 6.51
CA GLU A 31 -23.03 -1.88 5.64
C GLU A 31 -23.17 -2.60 4.29
N ILE A 32 -22.49 -3.74 4.14
CA ILE A 32 -22.66 -4.63 3.00
C ILE A 32 -23.40 -5.86 3.51
N LEU A 33 -24.66 -5.99 3.09
CA LEU A 33 -25.58 -7.02 3.58
C LEU A 33 -25.00 -8.43 3.45
N THR A 34 -24.37 -8.74 2.31
CA THR A 34 -23.74 -10.04 2.06
C THR A 34 -22.60 -10.33 3.04
N ASP A 35 -21.74 -9.34 3.29
CA ASP A 35 -20.61 -9.47 4.21
C ASP A 35 -21.11 -9.67 5.64
N GLU A 36 -22.18 -8.94 6.04
CA GLU A 36 -22.80 -9.07 7.36
C GLU A 36 -23.49 -10.42 7.57
N GLU A 37 -24.20 -10.94 6.57
CA GLU A 37 -24.85 -12.26 6.61
C GLU A 37 -23.82 -13.39 6.77
N VAL A 38 -22.75 -13.34 5.98
CA VAL A 38 -21.67 -14.33 6.04
C VAL A 38 -20.92 -14.22 7.37
N LEU A 39 -20.63 -13.00 7.84
CA LEU A 39 -20.00 -12.75 9.14
C LEU A 39 -20.82 -13.34 10.28
N GLN A 40 -22.14 -13.10 10.33
CA GLN A 40 -23.02 -13.63 11.37
C GLN A 40 -23.03 -15.16 11.37
N THR A 41 -23.08 -15.76 10.17
CA THR A 41 -23.02 -17.22 9.99
C THR A 41 -21.70 -17.77 10.55
N LEU A 42 -20.57 -17.17 10.18
CA LEU A 42 -19.24 -17.60 10.63
C LEU A 42 -19.06 -17.40 12.14
N GLU A 43 -19.46 -16.26 12.69
CA GLU A 43 -19.35 -15.97 14.11
C GLU A 43 -20.12 -16.99 14.95
N GLN A 44 -21.38 -17.27 14.58
CA GLN A 44 -22.21 -18.24 15.30
C GLN A 44 -21.62 -19.65 15.21
N ARG A 45 -21.24 -20.09 14.01
CA ARG A 45 -20.84 -21.48 13.76
C ARG A 45 -19.42 -21.77 14.26
N LEU A 46 -18.47 -20.87 14.11
CA LEU A 46 -17.13 -21.05 14.67
C LEU A 46 -17.15 -21.02 16.21
N THR A 47 -18.01 -20.20 16.82
CA THR A 47 -18.17 -20.21 18.28
C THR A 47 -18.71 -21.56 18.76
N GLN A 48 -19.64 -22.18 18.04
CA GLN A 48 -20.14 -23.53 18.32
C GLN A 48 -19.06 -24.61 18.19
N GLU A 49 -18.10 -24.42 17.27
CA GLU A 49 -16.95 -25.31 17.07
C GLU A 49 -15.80 -25.11 18.09
N GLY A 50 -15.99 -24.21 19.07
CA GLY A 50 -15.08 -24.00 20.20
C GLY A 50 -14.02 -22.90 20.00
N PHE A 51 -14.14 -22.07 18.96
CA PHE A 51 -13.26 -20.92 18.74
C PHE A 51 -13.70 -19.71 19.57
N SER A 52 -12.74 -18.89 20.00
CA SER A 52 -13.00 -17.57 20.56
C SER A 52 -13.02 -16.54 19.43
N VAL A 53 -14.21 -16.27 18.88
CA VAL A 53 -14.38 -15.37 17.73
C VAL A 53 -14.49 -13.92 18.20
N LEU A 54 -13.70 -13.05 17.61
CA LEU A 54 -13.67 -11.61 17.87
C LEU A 54 -14.02 -10.87 16.58
N VAL A 55 -14.96 -9.94 16.68
CA VAL A 55 -15.40 -9.09 15.58
C VAL A 55 -15.38 -7.65 16.08
N ASP A 56 -14.79 -6.72 15.33
CA ASP A 56 -14.89 -5.32 15.69
C ASP A 56 -16.28 -4.75 15.37
N ARG A 57 -17.10 -4.63 16.41
CA ARG A 57 -18.43 -4.00 16.40
C ARG A 57 -18.49 -2.71 17.22
N ARG A 58 -17.35 -2.16 17.67
CA ARG A 58 -17.39 -1.06 18.64
C ARG A 58 -18.01 0.21 18.04
N VAL A 59 -18.90 0.80 18.82
CA VAL A 59 -19.64 2.04 18.50
C VAL A 59 -18.89 3.29 19.02
N SER A 60 -18.13 3.18 20.11
CA SER A 60 -17.29 4.29 20.60
C SER A 60 -15.91 4.21 19.93
N LEU A 61 -15.76 5.00 18.87
CA LEU A 61 -14.51 5.10 18.13
C LEU A 61 -13.66 6.20 18.79
N GLY A 62 -12.40 5.92 19.05
CA GLY A 62 -11.50 6.76 19.85
C GLY A 62 -10.12 6.11 19.97
N VAL A 63 -9.17 6.77 20.63
CA VAL A 63 -7.79 6.25 20.76
C VAL A 63 -7.74 4.85 21.38
N ASP A 64 -8.60 4.57 22.36
CA ASP A 64 -8.65 3.26 23.01
C ASP A 64 -9.16 2.15 22.08
N TRP A 65 -10.12 2.47 21.20
CA TRP A 65 -10.55 1.56 20.13
C TRP A 65 -9.41 1.30 19.14
N ALA A 66 -8.75 2.37 18.68
CA ALA A 66 -7.66 2.29 17.73
C ALA A 66 -6.49 1.43 18.24
N ARG A 67 -6.12 1.58 19.52
CA ARG A 67 -5.12 0.71 20.18
C ARG A 67 -5.64 -0.72 20.36
N ALA A 68 -6.92 -0.87 20.70
CA ALA A 68 -7.49 -2.18 20.94
C ALA A 68 -7.57 -3.04 19.67
N ILE A 69 -7.76 -2.46 18.48
CA ILE A 69 -7.71 -3.21 17.21
C ILE A 69 -6.36 -3.89 17.05
N GLU A 70 -5.27 -3.12 17.15
CA GLU A 70 -3.92 -3.66 16.98
C GLU A 70 -3.61 -4.74 18.02
N GLN A 71 -3.94 -4.49 19.29
CA GLN A 71 -3.77 -5.48 20.35
C GLN A 71 -4.57 -6.76 20.08
N THR A 72 -5.80 -6.62 19.58
CA THR A 72 -6.68 -7.74 19.25
C THR A 72 -6.05 -8.58 18.14
N ILE A 73 -5.63 -7.96 17.04
CA ILE A 73 -4.98 -8.62 15.89
C ILE A 73 -3.69 -9.29 16.32
N ARG A 74 -2.79 -8.58 17.01
CA ARG A 74 -1.50 -9.10 17.47
C ARG A 74 -1.62 -10.24 18.48
N SER A 75 -2.76 -10.36 19.16
CA SER A 75 -3.02 -11.44 20.10
C SER A 75 -3.73 -12.63 19.46
N ALA A 76 -4.22 -12.52 18.23
CA ALA A 76 -4.99 -13.56 17.58
C ALA A 76 -4.12 -14.77 17.21
N ASP A 77 -4.76 -15.93 17.11
CA ASP A 77 -4.13 -17.12 16.55
C ASP A 77 -4.30 -17.17 15.04
N ALA A 78 -5.47 -16.71 14.56
CA ALA A 78 -5.74 -16.48 13.16
C ALA A 78 -6.61 -15.24 12.95
N VAL A 79 -6.50 -14.66 11.76
CA VAL A 79 -7.40 -13.61 11.27
C VAL A 79 -8.02 -14.05 9.96
N VAL A 80 -9.28 -13.68 9.74
CA VAL A 80 -10.08 -14.10 8.59
C VAL A 80 -10.67 -12.85 7.93
N PRO A 81 -10.00 -12.30 6.90
CA PRO A 81 -10.58 -11.23 6.10
C PRO A 81 -11.65 -11.77 5.16
N LEU A 82 -12.84 -11.17 5.20
CA LEU A 82 -13.92 -11.38 4.23
C LEU A 82 -13.71 -10.42 3.04
N LEU A 83 -13.47 -10.98 1.85
CA LEU A 83 -13.04 -10.29 0.64
C LEU A 83 -14.17 -10.27 -0.40
N SER A 84 -15.01 -9.26 -0.33
CA SER A 84 -16.07 -8.95 -1.30
C SER A 84 -15.61 -7.84 -2.26
N PRO A 85 -16.31 -7.60 -3.38
CA PRO A 85 -15.99 -6.49 -4.29
C PRO A 85 -15.90 -5.12 -3.59
N ALA A 86 -16.67 -4.92 -2.52
CA ALA A 86 -16.65 -3.70 -1.71
C ALA A 86 -15.51 -3.72 -0.67
N SER A 87 -15.27 -4.86 -0.01
CA SER A 87 -14.28 -4.92 1.08
C SER A 87 -12.85 -4.84 0.57
N VAL A 88 -12.55 -5.36 -0.62
CA VAL A 88 -11.21 -5.27 -1.22
C VAL A 88 -10.77 -3.82 -1.51
N GLN A 89 -11.70 -2.87 -1.62
CA GLN A 89 -11.42 -1.44 -1.79
C GLN A 89 -11.31 -0.68 -0.46
N SER A 90 -11.48 -1.35 0.69
CA SER A 90 -11.48 -0.73 2.01
C SER A 90 -10.06 -0.43 2.52
N GLU A 91 -9.78 0.85 2.82
CA GLU A 91 -8.50 1.25 3.44
C GLU A 91 -8.32 0.66 4.84
N MET A 92 -9.42 0.45 5.56
CA MET A 92 -9.41 -0.12 6.91
C MET A 92 -9.11 -1.62 6.86
N LEU A 93 -9.78 -2.37 5.98
CA LEU A 93 -9.50 -3.80 5.79
C LEU A 93 -8.04 -4.04 5.36
N ALA A 94 -7.55 -3.23 4.41
CA ALA A 94 -6.16 -3.29 4.00
C ALA A 94 -5.20 -3.05 5.17
N LEU A 95 -5.48 -2.04 6.02
CA LEU A 95 -4.69 -1.78 7.22
C LEU A 95 -4.72 -2.94 8.22
N GLU A 96 -5.88 -3.56 8.45
CA GLU A 96 -6.00 -4.69 9.39
C GLU A 96 -5.19 -5.90 8.91
N VAL A 97 -5.23 -6.19 7.60
CA VAL A 97 -4.41 -7.23 6.97
C VAL A 97 -2.92 -6.88 7.03
N GLU A 98 -2.53 -5.61 6.81
CA GLU A 98 -1.16 -5.12 7.00
C GLU A 98 -0.67 -5.33 8.44
N ILE A 99 -1.47 -4.96 9.45
CA ILE A 99 -1.14 -5.15 10.88
C ILE A 99 -0.98 -6.64 11.19
N ALA A 100 -1.87 -7.49 10.70
CA ALA A 100 -1.78 -8.93 10.90
C ALA A 100 -0.50 -9.52 10.28
N HIS A 101 -0.14 -9.07 9.07
CA HIS A 101 1.07 -9.49 8.40
C HIS A 101 2.33 -9.03 9.13
N GLU A 102 2.39 -7.77 9.56
CA GLU A 102 3.49 -7.22 10.34
C GLU A 102 3.68 -8.01 11.65
N ALA A 103 2.56 -8.31 12.34
CA ALA A 103 2.56 -9.14 13.54
C ALA A 103 3.09 -10.55 13.25
N ALA A 104 2.66 -11.18 12.17
CA ALA A 104 3.15 -12.49 11.74
C ALA A 104 4.66 -12.51 11.50
N GLN A 105 5.23 -11.47 10.87
CA GLN A 105 6.68 -11.38 10.69
C GLN A 105 7.43 -11.28 12.03
N GLN A 106 6.85 -10.59 13.01
CA GLN A 106 7.47 -10.38 14.33
C GLN A 106 7.24 -11.55 15.31
N GLN A 107 6.19 -12.35 15.10
CA GLN A 107 5.72 -13.37 16.04
C GLN A 107 5.74 -14.79 15.44
N GLN A 108 6.80 -15.12 14.70
CA GLN A 108 6.98 -16.46 14.12
C GLN A 108 5.72 -16.92 13.37
N GLY A 109 5.21 -16.12 12.44
CA GLY A 109 4.08 -16.48 11.59
C GLY A 109 2.67 -16.31 12.19
N ARG A 110 2.50 -15.74 13.40
CA ARG A 110 1.17 -15.49 14.02
C ARG A 110 0.78 -14.00 14.05
N PRO A 111 -0.49 -13.64 13.81
CA PRO A 111 -1.61 -14.52 13.49
C PRO A 111 -1.54 -15.05 12.06
N HIS A 112 -2.12 -16.24 11.85
CA HIS A 112 -2.28 -16.81 10.52
C HIS A 112 -3.40 -16.11 9.77
N VAL A 113 -3.15 -15.64 8.55
CA VAL A 113 -4.16 -14.99 7.72
C VAL A 113 -4.85 -16.04 6.85
N VAL A 114 -6.16 -16.21 7.02
CA VAL A 114 -6.98 -17.17 6.26
C VAL A 114 -8.06 -16.41 5.48
N PRO A 115 -7.80 -16.03 4.21
CA PRO A 115 -8.73 -15.21 3.45
C PRO A 115 -9.99 -15.97 3.02
N VAL A 116 -11.14 -15.29 3.06
CA VAL A 116 -12.42 -15.80 2.56
C VAL A 116 -12.92 -14.88 1.46
N PHE A 117 -13.05 -15.38 0.23
CA PHE A 117 -13.54 -14.62 -0.92
C PHE A 117 -15.05 -14.73 -1.03
N LEU A 118 -15.73 -13.59 -1.09
CA LEU A 118 -17.18 -13.46 -1.17
C LEU A 118 -17.57 -12.96 -2.57
N ASP A 119 -17.97 -13.87 -3.44
CA ASP A 119 -18.38 -13.59 -4.82
C ASP A 119 -17.40 -12.65 -5.54
N TYR A 120 -16.10 -12.95 -5.42
CA TYR A 120 -15.02 -12.12 -5.93
C TYR A 120 -13.96 -13.01 -6.60
N ASP A 121 -13.88 -12.91 -7.94
CA ASP A 121 -12.92 -13.66 -8.75
C ASP A 121 -11.84 -12.75 -9.40
N ASP A 122 -11.92 -11.44 -9.18
CA ASP A 122 -10.96 -10.48 -9.74
C ASP A 122 -9.61 -10.54 -9.01
N PRO A 123 -8.51 -10.09 -9.65
CA PRO A 123 -7.23 -9.94 -8.96
C PRO A 123 -7.36 -8.96 -7.79
N LEU A 124 -6.90 -9.38 -6.60
CA LEU A 124 -6.87 -8.51 -5.44
C LEU A 124 -6.12 -7.20 -5.75
N PRO A 125 -6.60 -6.06 -5.27
CA PRO A 125 -5.83 -4.82 -5.31
C PRO A 125 -4.66 -4.89 -4.33
N GLU A 126 -3.61 -4.11 -4.60
CA GLU A 126 -2.56 -3.90 -3.61
C GLU A 126 -3.07 -2.98 -2.47
N PRO A 127 -2.64 -3.19 -1.21
CA PRO A 127 -1.56 -4.09 -0.76
C PRO A 127 -2.01 -5.55 -0.51
N LEU A 128 -3.30 -5.85 -0.62
CA LEU A 128 -3.87 -7.17 -0.26
C LEU A 128 -3.26 -8.30 -1.09
N ALA A 129 -3.05 -8.09 -2.38
CA ALA A 129 -2.52 -9.10 -3.31
C ALA A 129 -1.16 -9.67 -2.89
N SER A 130 -0.34 -8.88 -2.21
CA SER A 130 0.99 -9.31 -1.79
C SER A 130 1.08 -9.93 -0.41
N ILE A 131 0.05 -9.70 0.40
CA ILE A 131 -0.03 -10.21 1.75
C ILE A 131 -0.79 -11.53 1.74
N LEU A 132 -1.88 -11.59 0.98
CA LEU A 132 -2.79 -12.72 0.95
C LEU A 132 -2.35 -13.72 -0.11
N ASP A 133 -2.03 -14.96 0.31
CA ASP A 133 -1.81 -16.08 -0.62
C ASP A 133 -3.16 -16.73 -0.97
N PRO A 134 -3.61 -16.67 -2.25
CA PRO A 134 -4.88 -17.28 -2.67
C PRO A 134 -4.92 -18.79 -2.48
N LYS A 135 -3.77 -19.47 -2.34
CA LYS A 135 -3.71 -20.94 -2.25
C LYS A 135 -4.37 -21.52 -0.99
N HIS A 136 -4.54 -20.70 0.05
CA HIS A 136 -5.20 -21.10 1.30
C HIS A 136 -6.56 -20.42 1.49
N ALA A 137 -7.12 -19.87 0.41
CA ALA A 137 -8.37 -19.14 0.45
C ALA A 137 -9.59 -20.05 0.41
N VAL A 138 -10.63 -19.66 1.14
CA VAL A 138 -11.96 -20.28 1.07
C VAL A 138 -12.86 -19.39 0.21
N VAL A 139 -13.67 -19.96 -0.67
CA VAL A 139 -14.52 -19.20 -1.59
C VAL A 139 -16.00 -19.45 -1.31
N TRP A 140 -16.79 -18.38 -1.35
CA TRP A 140 -18.24 -18.37 -1.15
C TRP A 140 -18.89 -17.60 -2.30
N TYR A 141 -19.85 -18.22 -3.00
CA TYR A 141 -20.59 -17.60 -4.11
C TYR A 141 -22.07 -17.34 -3.77
N GLY A 142 -22.53 -17.74 -2.59
CA GLY A 142 -23.91 -17.54 -2.17
C GLY A 142 -24.31 -18.41 -0.97
N PRO A 143 -25.52 -18.21 -0.40
CA PRO A 143 -25.95 -18.86 0.84
C PRO A 143 -25.89 -20.39 0.83
N GLN A 144 -25.99 -21.02 -0.34
CA GLN A 144 -25.82 -22.47 -0.53
C GLN A 144 -24.43 -22.98 -0.10
N ASP A 145 -23.42 -22.11 -0.11
CA ASP A 145 -22.05 -22.45 0.26
C ASP A 145 -21.81 -22.31 1.77
N ASN A 146 -22.77 -21.85 2.58
CA ASN A 146 -22.59 -21.58 4.00
C ASN A 146 -22.03 -22.79 4.79
N GLU A 147 -22.59 -23.98 4.56
CA GLU A 147 -22.11 -25.20 5.23
C GLU A 147 -20.69 -25.59 4.79
N ARG A 148 -20.39 -25.45 3.48
CA ARG A 148 -19.04 -25.72 2.94
C ARG A 148 -18.03 -24.73 3.53
N LEU A 149 -18.34 -23.44 3.48
CA LEU A 149 -17.53 -22.34 4.01
C LEU A 149 -17.17 -22.58 5.48
N VAL A 150 -18.17 -22.87 6.32
CA VAL A 150 -17.96 -23.13 7.75
C VAL A 150 -17.07 -24.36 7.96
N SER A 151 -17.31 -25.44 7.22
CA SER A 151 -16.53 -26.67 7.33
C SER A 151 -15.07 -26.48 6.93
N GLU A 152 -14.81 -25.88 5.76
CA GLU A 152 -13.47 -25.62 5.24
C GLU A 152 -12.69 -24.66 6.15
N LEU A 153 -13.33 -23.58 6.58
CA LEU A 153 -12.71 -22.61 7.48
C LEU A 153 -12.42 -23.23 8.86
N THR A 154 -13.33 -24.03 9.40
CA THR A 154 -13.10 -24.78 10.66
C THR A 154 -11.90 -25.71 10.54
N GLN A 155 -11.78 -26.43 9.42
CA GLN A 155 -10.65 -27.32 9.17
C GLN A 155 -9.34 -26.53 9.07
N ALA A 156 -9.31 -25.44 8.29
CA ALA A 156 -8.14 -24.56 8.17
C ALA A 156 -7.71 -24.00 9.54
N LEU A 157 -8.66 -23.51 10.33
CA LEU A 157 -8.42 -22.94 11.65
C LEU A 157 -8.01 -23.97 12.70
N ARG A 158 -8.35 -25.26 12.54
CA ARG A 158 -7.85 -26.36 13.39
C ARG A 158 -6.44 -26.81 12.98
N HIS A 159 -6.12 -26.75 11.70
CA HIS A 159 -4.86 -27.20 11.13
C HIS A 159 -3.96 -26.05 10.67
N LEU A 160 -3.95 -24.95 11.42
CA LEU A 160 -3.01 -23.85 11.18
C LEU A 160 -1.58 -24.40 11.11
N PRO A 161 -0.84 -24.14 10.02
CA PRO A 161 0.51 -24.65 9.85
C PRO A 161 1.38 -24.21 11.02
N VAL A 162 2.17 -25.14 11.57
CA VAL A 162 3.18 -24.78 12.56
C VAL A 162 4.20 -23.89 11.85
N PRO A 163 4.56 -22.73 12.43
CA PRO A 163 5.58 -21.87 11.84
C PRO A 163 6.87 -22.67 11.64
N GLN A 164 7.21 -22.94 10.39
CA GLN A 164 8.53 -23.43 10.05
C GLN A 164 9.38 -22.22 9.70
N PRO A 165 10.60 -22.07 10.26
CA PRO A 165 11.56 -21.14 9.67
C PRO A 165 11.69 -21.51 8.20
N ALA A 166 11.48 -20.55 7.31
CA ALA A 166 11.56 -20.83 5.88
C ALA A 166 12.94 -21.42 5.60
N ALA A 167 12.97 -22.62 5.01
CA ALA A 167 14.22 -23.16 4.54
C ALA A 167 14.76 -22.17 3.50
N PRO A 168 16.07 -21.82 3.53
CA PRO A 168 16.63 -20.94 2.53
C PRO A 168 16.29 -21.48 1.15
N VAL A 169 15.54 -20.70 0.38
CA VAL A 169 15.23 -21.03 -1.00
C VAL A 169 16.54 -20.95 -1.77
N VAL A 170 17.22 -22.09 -1.91
CA VAL A 170 18.37 -22.21 -2.80
C VAL A 170 17.82 -22.17 -4.22
N PRO A 171 18.16 -21.15 -5.04
CA PRO A 171 17.69 -21.08 -6.40
C PRO A 171 18.20 -22.31 -7.15
N THR A 172 17.28 -23.17 -7.56
CA THR A 172 17.63 -24.36 -8.34
C THR A 172 17.95 -23.90 -9.76
N LYS A 173 19.22 -23.96 -10.16
CA LYS A 173 19.66 -23.60 -11.51
C LYS A 173 18.81 -24.34 -12.57
N GLY A 174 18.20 -23.60 -13.49
CA GLY A 174 17.60 -24.14 -14.71
C GLY A 174 16.10 -24.52 -14.65
N LEU A 175 15.36 -24.21 -13.58
CA LEU A 175 13.90 -24.44 -13.55
C LEU A 175 13.12 -23.23 -14.07
N ARG A 176 12.69 -23.33 -15.34
CA ARG A 176 11.70 -22.44 -15.97
C ARG A 176 10.34 -22.64 -15.28
N ILE A 177 9.86 -21.67 -14.51
CA ILE A 177 8.41 -21.47 -14.39
C ILE A 177 8.02 -20.67 -15.62
N LEU A 178 7.60 -21.36 -16.68
CA LEU A 178 6.97 -20.67 -17.81
C LEU A 178 5.62 -20.13 -17.32
N PRO A 179 5.39 -18.81 -17.26
CA PRO A 179 4.04 -18.31 -17.12
C PRO A 179 3.23 -18.87 -18.31
N ARG A 180 2.11 -19.52 -18.02
CA ARG A 180 1.15 -19.91 -19.06
C ARG A 180 0.81 -18.63 -19.80
N PRO A 181 1.07 -18.52 -21.13
CA PRO A 181 0.83 -17.29 -21.84
C PRO A 181 -0.64 -16.90 -21.63
N ALA A 182 -0.87 -15.73 -21.05
CA ALA A 182 -2.19 -15.12 -21.06
C ALA A 182 -2.70 -15.18 -22.50
N ALA A 183 -3.95 -15.63 -22.69
CA ALA A 183 -4.55 -15.66 -24.01
C ALA A 183 -4.35 -14.29 -24.65
N ARG A 184 -3.71 -14.24 -25.82
CA ARG A 184 -3.60 -12.99 -26.59
C ARG A 184 -5.01 -12.42 -26.66
N PRO A 185 -5.26 -11.17 -26.22
CA PRO A 185 -6.55 -10.55 -26.44
C PRO A 185 -6.84 -10.67 -27.93
N ARG A 186 -8.00 -11.23 -28.28
CA ARG A 186 -8.43 -11.29 -29.68
C ARG A 186 -8.28 -9.88 -30.24
N PRO A 187 -7.64 -9.69 -31.41
CA PRO A 187 -7.65 -8.39 -32.06
C PRO A 187 -9.11 -8.03 -32.31
N VAL A 188 -9.64 -7.14 -31.49
CA VAL A 188 -10.88 -6.44 -31.78
C VAL A 188 -10.51 -5.56 -32.95
N ALA A 189 -11.10 -5.86 -34.12
CA ALA A 189 -10.94 -5.00 -35.29
C ALA A 189 -11.21 -3.55 -34.84
N PRO A 190 -10.43 -2.55 -35.30
CA PRO A 190 -10.69 -1.17 -34.96
C PRO A 190 -12.10 -0.83 -35.45
N THR A 191 -13.07 -0.83 -34.53
CA THR A 191 -14.37 -0.24 -34.81
C THR A 191 -14.09 1.23 -35.12
N PRO A 192 -14.52 1.74 -36.29
CA PRO A 192 -14.35 3.14 -36.59
C PRO A 192 -14.99 3.94 -35.46
N VAL A 193 -14.18 4.76 -34.80
CA VAL A 193 -14.64 5.72 -33.79
C VAL A 193 -15.70 6.57 -34.49
N PRO A 194 -16.95 6.61 -34.01
CA PRO A 194 -17.92 7.54 -34.56
C PRO A 194 -17.40 8.94 -34.27
N THR A 195 -17.24 9.74 -35.33
CA THR A 195 -17.00 11.18 -35.22
C THR A 195 -18.01 11.75 -34.23
N PRO A 196 -17.60 12.53 -33.22
CA PRO A 196 -18.51 12.97 -32.17
C PRO A 196 -19.56 13.91 -32.74
N THR A 197 -20.73 13.35 -33.08
CA THR A 197 -21.97 14.10 -33.15
C THR A 197 -22.38 14.45 -31.72
N ALA A 198 -22.58 15.74 -31.47
CA ALA A 198 -23.00 16.31 -30.20
C ALA A 198 -24.27 15.62 -29.66
N ALA A 199 -24.07 14.60 -28.83
CA ALA A 199 -25.07 14.01 -27.96
C ALA A 199 -24.34 13.42 -26.75
N THR A 200 -24.53 14.08 -25.62
CA THR A 200 -23.94 13.81 -24.30
C THR A 200 -24.33 12.43 -23.79
N TRP A 201 -23.55 11.41 -24.12
CA TRP A 201 -23.53 10.16 -23.35
C TRP A 201 -22.48 10.35 -22.26
N LEU A 202 -22.93 10.63 -21.02
CA LEU A 202 -22.05 10.56 -19.85
C LEU A 202 -21.54 9.12 -19.77
N ALA A 203 -20.27 8.90 -20.13
CA ALA A 203 -19.60 7.65 -19.83
C ALA A 203 -19.72 7.37 -18.32
N PRO A 204 -19.86 6.11 -17.89
CA PRO A 204 -19.88 5.80 -16.47
C PRO A 204 -18.63 6.37 -15.81
N LEU A 205 -18.81 7.10 -14.70
CA LEU A 205 -17.71 7.70 -13.96
C LEU A 205 -16.72 6.61 -13.55
N GLU A 206 -15.43 6.89 -13.74
CA GLU A 206 -14.38 5.96 -13.32
C GLU A 206 -14.39 5.79 -11.79
N PRO A 207 -14.41 4.56 -11.27
CA PRO A 207 -14.29 4.32 -9.83
C PRO A 207 -13.07 5.03 -9.23
N VAL A 208 -13.19 5.44 -7.96
CA VAL A 208 -12.12 6.13 -7.24
C VAL A 208 -11.29 5.11 -6.47
N GLY A 209 -10.03 4.98 -6.83
CA GLY A 209 -9.09 4.06 -6.18
C GLY A 209 -7.84 3.84 -7.04
N GLY A 210 -6.71 3.52 -6.40
CA GLY A 210 -5.46 3.23 -7.09
C GLY A 210 -4.91 4.36 -7.97
N ALA A 211 -4.08 3.98 -8.94
CA ALA A 211 -3.47 4.90 -9.89
C ALA A 211 -4.48 5.32 -10.97
N VAL A 212 -4.53 6.62 -11.27
CA VAL A 212 -5.40 7.16 -12.31
C VAL A 212 -4.87 6.75 -13.69
N PRO A 213 -5.68 6.07 -14.54
CA PRO A 213 -5.26 5.60 -15.86
C PRO A 213 -4.64 6.70 -16.72
N LEU A 214 -3.71 6.34 -17.62
CA LEU A 214 -2.98 7.31 -18.45
C LEU A 214 -3.89 8.21 -19.30
N HIS A 215 -4.99 7.65 -19.80
CA HIS A 215 -5.97 8.34 -20.66
C HIS A 215 -7.20 8.84 -19.91
N SER A 216 -7.22 8.74 -18.58
CA SER A 216 -8.36 9.17 -17.76
C SER A 216 -8.56 10.67 -17.88
N GLU A 217 -9.80 11.06 -18.18
CA GLU A 217 -10.21 12.47 -18.13
C GLU A 217 -10.22 13.01 -16.70
N PHE A 218 -10.11 12.18 -15.67
CA PHE A 218 -10.10 12.63 -14.28
C PHE A 218 -8.69 12.93 -13.73
N TYR A 219 -7.65 12.82 -14.55
CA TYR A 219 -6.33 13.30 -14.17
C TYR A 219 -6.16 14.80 -14.43
N LEU A 220 -5.70 15.52 -13.41
CA LEU A 220 -5.25 16.90 -13.56
C LEU A 220 -3.72 16.95 -13.51
N GLU A 221 -3.14 17.54 -14.56
CA GLU A 221 -1.72 17.91 -14.53
C GLU A 221 -1.47 18.97 -13.44
N ARG A 222 -0.36 18.78 -12.72
CA ARG A 222 0.14 19.67 -11.67
C ARG A 222 1.54 20.18 -12.05
N ALA A 223 2.07 21.10 -11.26
CA ALA A 223 3.45 21.59 -11.43
C ALA A 223 4.47 20.44 -11.41
N ALA A 224 4.24 19.44 -10.55
CA ALA A 224 5.06 18.24 -10.41
C ALA A 224 5.20 17.42 -11.71
N ASP A 225 4.20 17.43 -12.60
CA ASP A 225 4.29 16.76 -13.91
C ASP A 225 5.37 17.41 -14.78
N ALA A 226 5.42 18.74 -14.81
CA ALA A 226 6.44 19.49 -15.53
C ALA A 226 7.83 19.32 -14.91
N GLU A 227 7.91 19.28 -13.57
CA GLU A 227 9.15 19.01 -12.85
C GLU A 227 9.70 17.61 -13.17
N LEU A 228 8.84 16.58 -13.18
CA LEU A 228 9.23 15.22 -13.50
C LEU A 228 9.71 15.09 -14.95
N ARG A 229 8.96 15.67 -15.91
CA ARG A 229 9.39 15.71 -17.32
C ARG A 229 10.74 16.40 -17.47
N SER A 230 10.96 17.51 -16.74
CA SER A 230 12.23 18.23 -16.76
C SER A 230 13.38 17.41 -16.17
N ALA A 231 13.14 16.68 -15.08
CA ALA A 231 14.12 15.78 -14.48
C ALA A 231 14.51 14.62 -15.41
N ILE A 232 13.52 14.03 -16.08
CA ILE A 232 13.74 12.99 -17.10
C ILE A 232 14.54 13.55 -18.27
N ASN A 233 14.25 14.77 -18.73
CA ASN A 233 14.95 15.39 -19.86
C ASN A 233 16.41 15.75 -19.55
N ARG A 234 16.72 16.07 -18.29
CA ARG A 234 18.10 16.26 -17.82
C ARG A 234 18.82 14.94 -17.55
N PHE A 235 18.14 13.82 -17.68
CA PHE A 235 18.61 12.51 -17.25
C PHE A 235 19.04 12.54 -15.79
N ASP A 236 18.31 13.18 -14.88
CA ASP A 236 18.70 13.20 -13.46
C ASP A 236 18.91 11.76 -12.96
N SER A 237 19.94 11.51 -12.14
CA SER A 237 20.29 10.14 -11.71
C SER A 237 19.25 9.54 -10.76
N THR A 238 18.77 10.36 -9.83
CA THR A 238 17.76 9.99 -8.84
C THR A 238 16.71 11.08 -8.80
N VAL A 239 15.45 10.69 -8.91
CA VAL A 239 14.27 11.55 -8.80
C VAL A 239 13.39 10.97 -7.69
N LEU A 240 13.02 11.79 -6.72
CA LEU A 240 12.27 11.40 -5.53
C LEU A 240 10.87 12.01 -5.60
N ILE A 241 9.84 11.18 -5.78
CA ILE A 241 8.43 11.59 -5.72
C ILE A 241 7.92 11.34 -4.31
N LYS A 242 7.75 12.41 -3.53
CA LYS A 242 7.31 12.32 -2.13
C LYS A 242 5.95 12.96 -1.90
N GLY A 243 5.19 12.38 -0.98
CA GLY A 243 3.93 12.94 -0.49
C GLY A 243 3.11 11.91 0.30
N ALA A 244 2.02 12.37 0.92
CA ALA A 244 1.13 11.51 1.70
C ALA A 244 0.53 10.37 0.85
N ARG A 245 -0.11 9.36 1.46
CA ARG A 245 -0.84 8.37 0.66
C ARG A 245 -1.96 9.06 -0.12
N GLN A 246 -2.31 8.45 -1.25
CA GLN A 246 -3.40 8.89 -2.11
C GLN A 246 -3.31 10.33 -2.70
N ILE A 247 -2.13 10.96 -2.63
CA ILE A 247 -1.86 12.25 -3.30
C ILE A 247 -1.59 12.12 -4.82
N GLY A 248 -1.65 10.90 -5.36
CA GLY A 248 -1.42 10.60 -6.78
C GLY A 248 0.05 10.40 -7.17
N LYS A 249 0.89 9.86 -6.28
CA LYS A 249 2.30 9.56 -6.57
C LYS A 249 2.46 8.54 -7.69
N THR A 250 1.79 7.39 -7.59
CA THR A 250 1.79 6.34 -8.62
C THR A 250 1.25 6.87 -9.96
N SER A 251 0.21 7.70 -9.93
CA SER A 251 -0.34 8.35 -11.13
C SER A 251 0.68 9.24 -11.84
N LEU A 252 1.50 9.98 -11.08
CA LEU A 252 2.59 10.80 -11.61
C LEU A 252 3.73 9.92 -12.14
N LEU A 253 4.13 8.88 -11.38
CA LEU A 253 5.18 7.94 -11.77
C LEU A 253 4.84 7.23 -13.09
N ALA A 254 3.62 6.72 -13.23
CA ALA A 254 3.15 6.04 -14.44
C ALA A 254 3.25 6.94 -15.68
N ARG A 255 2.91 8.23 -15.55
CA ARG A 255 3.04 9.23 -16.61
C ARG A 255 4.49 9.57 -16.92
N GLY A 256 5.34 9.66 -15.90
CA GLY A 256 6.79 9.82 -16.10
C GLY A 256 7.40 8.65 -16.88
N LEU A 257 7.04 7.42 -16.54
CA LEU A 257 7.48 6.22 -17.25
C LEU A 257 6.97 6.22 -18.71
N GLN A 258 5.70 6.58 -18.92
CA GLN A 258 5.14 6.70 -20.27
C GLN A 258 5.89 7.76 -21.09
N TYR A 259 6.13 8.94 -20.52
CA TYR A 259 6.91 10.00 -21.15
C TYR A 259 8.33 9.54 -21.52
N GLY A 260 8.99 8.78 -20.64
CA GLY A 260 10.31 8.19 -20.93
C GLY A 260 10.29 7.23 -22.11
N ARG A 261 9.25 6.39 -22.23
CA ARG A 261 9.05 5.47 -23.37
C ARG A 261 8.85 6.23 -24.69
N GLU A 262 8.01 7.27 -24.68
CA GLU A 262 7.74 8.10 -25.86
C GLU A 262 8.98 8.83 -26.38
N ARG A 263 9.97 9.06 -25.51
CA ARG A 263 11.28 9.63 -25.88
C ARG A 263 12.29 8.59 -26.37
N GLY A 264 11.88 7.33 -26.55
CA GLY A 264 12.73 6.24 -27.02
C GLY A 264 13.59 5.58 -25.93
N GLY A 265 13.34 5.89 -24.65
CA GLY A 265 13.95 5.18 -23.52
C GLY A 265 13.25 3.85 -23.20
N LYS A 266 13.91 3.00 -22.44
CA LYS A 266 13.28 1.85 -21.78
C LYS A 266 12.72 2.30 -20.43
N ALA A 267 11.61 1.71 -20.02
CA ALA A 267 11.02 2.00 -18.72
C ALA A 267 10.55 0.74 -18.01
N ALA A 268 11.04 0.54 -16.79
CA ALA A 268 10.66 -0.54 -15.88
C ALA A 268 9.97 0.05 -14.65
N LEU A 269 9.08 -0.72 -14.04
CA LEU A 269 8.37 -0.37 -12.80
C LEU A 269 8.50 -1.52 -11.81
N THR A 270 9.15 -1.27 -10.69
CA THR A 270 9.07 -2.11 -9.51
C THR A 270 8.04 -1.50 -8.59
N ASP A 271 6.95 -2.22 -8.39
CA ASP A 271 6.00 -1.94 -7.33
C ASP A 271 6.37 -2.80 -6.13
N PHE A 272 6.88 -2.18 -5.06
CA PHE A 272 7.27 -2.92 -3.87
C PHE A 272 6.07 -3.55 -3.17
N GLN A 273 4.85 -3.08 -3.43
CA GLN A 273 3.66 -3.78 -2.99
C GLN A 273 3.57 -5.18 -3.59
N LYS A 274 4.23 -5.56 -4.69
CA LYS A 274 4.16 -6.95 -5.19
C LYS A 274 5.04 -7.97 -4.45
N PHE A 275 5.90 -7.51 -3.53
CA PHE A 275 6.87 -8.36 -2.86
C PHE A 275 6.30 -8.92 -1.55
N ASN A 276 5.90 -10.18 -1.54
CA ASN A 276 5.42 -10.84 -0.32
C ASN A 276 6.54 -11.08 0.72
N ALA A 277 6.18 -11.64 1.88
CA ALA A 277 7.13 -11.96 2.94
C ALA A 277 8.31 -12.83 2.51
N VAL A 278 8.10 -13.78 1.60
CA VAL A 278 9.18 -14.65 1.10
C VAL A 278 10.20 -13.84 0.33
N HIS A 279 9.73 -12.93 -0.53
CA HIS A 279 10.63 -12.04 -1.28
C HIS A 279 11.35 -11.04 -0.36
N LEU A 280 10.75 -10.66 0.77
CA LEU A 280 11.28 -9.69 1.74
C LEU A 280 11.97 -10.34 2.95
N GLU A 281 12.23 -11.65 2.92
CA GLU A 281 12.84 -12.35 4.05
C GLU A 281 14.32 -11.98 4.24
N SER A 282 15.07 -11.88 3.14
CA SER A 282 16.49 -11.55 3.15
C SER A 282 16.87 -10.67 1.97
N ILE A 283 17.94 -9.89 2.11
CA ILE A 283 18.47 -9.03 1.05
C ILE A 283 18.84 -9.83 -0.22
N ALA A 284 19.29 -11.08 -0.07
CA ALA A 284 19.63 -11.95 -1.19
C ALA A 284 18.40 -12.38 -1.98
N THR A 285 17.37 -12.88 -1.28
CA THR A 285 16.08 -13.27 -1.89
C THR A 285 15.41 -12.06 -2.55
N PHE A 286 15.46 -10.91 -1.87
CA PHE A 286 14.92 -9.66 -2.37
C PHE A 286 15.59 -9.22 -3.67
N TYR A 287 16.93 -9.16 -3.70
CA TYR A 287 17.64 -8.75 -4.91
C TYR A 287 17.49 -9.72 -6.07
N LEU A 288 17.43 -11.03 -5.79
CA LEU A 288 17.17 -12.00 -6.85
C LEU A 288 15.77 -11.77 -7.45
N SER A 289 14.75 -11.63 -6.62
CA SER A 289 13.37 -11.36 -7.05
C SER A 289 13.26 -10.02 -7.80
N LEU A 290 13.98 -8.99 -7.32
CA LEU A 290 14.03 -7.68 -7.97
C LEU A 290 14.73 -7.73 -9.32
N ALA A 291 15.83 -8.48 -9.42
CA ALA A 291 16.56 -8.70 -10.67
C ALA A 291 15.72 -9.48 -11.68
N GLU A 292 14.97 -10.49 -11.23
CA GLU A 292 14.07 -11.30 -12.07
C GLU A 292 12.95 -10.43 -12.63
N SER A 293 12.28 -9.66 -11.78
CA SER A 293 11.26 -8.69 -12.21
C SER A 293 11.79 -7.68 -13.23
N LEU A 294 13.02 -7.19 -13.04
CA LEU A 294 13.65 -6.27 -13.99
C LEU A 294 14.02 -6.95 -15.31
N ALA A 295 14.55 -8.18 -15.25
CA ALA A 295 14.89 -8.97 -16.43
C ALA A 295 13.66 -9.27 -17.29
N ASP A 296 12.56 -9.68 -16.66
CA ASP A 296 11.31 -10.01 -17.33
C ASP A 296 10.70 -8.77 -18.01
N GLN A 297 10.66 -7.62 -17.31
CA GLN A 297 10.11 -6.38 -17.87
C GLN A 297 10.92 -5.83 -19.05
N LEU A 298 12.23 -6.10 -19.05
CA LEU A 298 13.13 -5.65 -20.11
C LEU A 298 13.37 -6.71 -21.20
N ASP A 299 12.72 -7.87 -21.10
CA ASP A 299 12.85 -9.01 -22.01
C ASP A 299 14.32 -9.44 -22.19
N LEU A 300 15.04 -9.58 -21.06
CA LEU A 300 16.45 -9.97 -21.06
C LEU A 300 16.59 -11.49 -21.19
N ALA A 301 17.51 -11.94 -22.06
CA ALA A 301 17.78 -13.36 -22.26
C ALA A 301 18.53 -14.03 -21.08
N VAL A 302 19.18 -13.24 -20.22
CA VAL A 302 19.99 -13.72 -19.10
C VAL A 302 19.17 -13.74 -17.83
N LEU A 303 19.15 -14.89 -17.16
CA LEU A 303 18.48 -15.02 -15.87
C LEU A 303 19.43 -14.56 -14.76
N PRO A 304 18.95 -13.78 -13.78
CA PRO A 304 19.76 -13.37 -12.63
C PRO A 304 20.42 -14.54 -11.90
N ALA A 305 19.69 -15.65 -11.74
CA ALA A 305 20.18 -16.86 -11.09
C ALA A 305 21.38 -17.51 -11.81
N ASP A 306 21.51 -17.33 -13.13
CA ASP A 306 22.61 -17.91 -13.91
C ASP A 306 23.94 -17.19 -13.68
N VAL A 307 23.88 -15.89 -13.35
CA VAL A 307 25.07 -15.05 -13.13
C VAL A 307 25.36 -14.79 -11.65
N TRP A 308 24.48 -15.25 -10.75
CA TRP A 308 24.62 -15.11 -9.31
C TRP A 308 25.77 -15.98 -8.78
N ASP A 309 26.71 -15.38 -8.05
CA ASP A 309 27.86 -16.07 -7.45
C ASP A 309 27.77 -16.02 -5.93
N GLU A 310 27.54 -17.16 -5.29
CA GLU A 310 27.38 -17.28 -3.83
C GLU A 310 28.61 -16.83 -3.04
N ARG A 311 29.78 -16.75 -3.68
CA ARG A 311 31.02 -16.24 -3.04
C ARG A 311 31.04 -14.71 -2.92
N ARG A 312 30.06 -14.01 -3.50
CA ARG A 312 29.93 -12.55 -3.43
C ARG A 312 28.78 -12.16 -2.52
N GLY A 313 28.93 -11.01 -1.86
CA GLY A 313 27.82 -10.39 -1.13
C GLY A 313 26.64 -10.04 -2.06
N PRO A 314 25.40 -10.06 -1.56
CA PRO A 314 24.20 -9.77 -2.34
C PRO A 314 24.25 -8.44 -3.12
N ASN A 315 24.73 -7.36 -2.49
CA ASN A 315 24.88 -6.05 -3.15
C ASN A 315 25.74 -6.15 -4.42
N VAL A 316 26.88 -6.86 -4.34
CA VAL A 316 27.82 -7.00 -5.47
C VAL A 316 27.21 -7.83 -6.59
N ASN A 317 26.47 -8.89 -6.26
CA ASN A 317 25.78 -9.68 -7.29
C ASN A 317 24.73 -8.85 -8.03
N PHE A 318 23.89 -8.16 -7.27
CA PHE A 318 22.83 -7.34 -7.84
C PHE A 318 23.35 -6.17 -8.66
N GLU A 319 24.32 -5.42 -8.12
CA GLU A 319 24.99 -4.32 -8.84
C GLU A 319 25.61 -4.80 -10.15
N ARG A 320 26.32 -5.94 -10.14
CA ARG A 320 26.92 -6.49 -11.35
C ARG A 320 25.89 -6.90 -12.38
N PHE A 321 24.78 -7.49 -11.95
CA PHE A 321 23.67 -7.82 -12.84
C PHE A 321 23.13 -6.55 -13.51
N VAL A 322 22.74 -5.54 -12.73
CA VAL A 322 22.22 -4.27 -13.27
C VAL A 322 23.24 -3.60 -14.19
N ARG A 323 24.51 -3.50 -13.78
CA ARG A 323 25.53 -2.82 -14.57
C ARG A 323 25.87 -3.54 -15.87
N ARG A 324 26.08 -4.86 -15.84
CA ARG A 324 26.65 -5.63 -16.97
C ARG A 324 25.58 -6.27 -17.84
N GLU A 325 24.51 -6.75 -17.24
CA GLU A 325 23.47 -7.51 -17.93
C GLU A 325 22.32 -6.62 -18.37
N VAL A 326 22.02 -5.56 -17.60
CA VAL A 326 20.98 -4.59 -17.94
C VAL A 326 21.59 -3.40 -18.69
N LEU A 327 22.28 -2.50 -18.00
CA LEU A 327 22.68 -1.19 -18.54
C LEU A 327 23.67 -1.29 -19.70
N ALA A 328 24.71 -2.13 -19.59
CA ALA A 328 25.71 -2.27 -20.65
C ALA A 328 25.18 -2.92 -21.94
N LYS A 329 24.02 -3.59 -21.88
CA LYS A 329 23.37 -4.23 -23.05
C LYS A 329 22.23 -3.38 -23.62
N LEU A 330 21.78 -2.35 -22.91
CA LEU A 330 20.77 -1.43 -23.40
C LEU A 330 21.42 -0.36 -24.28
N ASN A 331 20.90 -0.19 -25.50
CA ASN A 331 21.30 0.87 -26.43
C ASN A 331 20.55 2.19 -26.19
N SER A 332 19.83 2.30 -25.09
CA SER A 332 18.94 3.42 -24.75
C SER A 332 18.90 3.63 -23.24
N PRO A 333 18.66 4.86 -22.76
CA PRO A 333 18.48 5.12 -21.34
C PRO A 333 17.36 4.27 -20.72
N LEU A 334 17.56 3.86 -19.47
CA LEU A 334 16.59 3.16 -18.63
C LEU A 334 16.04 4.11 -17.57
N LEU A 335 14.73 4.30 -17.61
CA LEU A 335 13.97 4.94 -16.55
C LEU A 335 13.36 3.86 -15.66
N TRP A 336 13.81 3.73 -14.42
CA TRP A 336 13.32 2.71 -13.51
C TRP A 336 12.51 3.35 -12.38
N GLY A 337 11.20 3.12 -12.43
CA GLY A 337 10.28 3.52 -11.38
C GLY A 337 10.29 2.51 -10.23
N LEU A 338 10.44 3.01 -9.01
CA LEU A 338 10.41 2.26 -7.76
C LEU A 338 9.25 2.81 -6.93
N ASP A 339 8.09 2.16 -6.97
CA ASP A 339 6.86 2.60 -6.30
C ASP A 339 6.67 1.95 -4.93
N GLU A 340 6.04 2.67 -4.00
CA GLU A 340 5.83 2.26 -2.60
C GLU A 340 7.13 1.80 -1.91
N ALA A 341 8.23 2.52 -2.18
CA ALA A 341 9.54 2.20 -1.61
C ALA A 341 9.57 2.26 -0.08
N ASP A 342 8.62 2.94 0.55
CA ASP A 342 8.44 2.94 2.00
C ASP A 342 8.20 1.55 2.61
N ARG A 343 7.77 0.56 1.82
CA ARG A 343 7.67 -0.84 2.28
C ARG A 343 9.01 -1.41 2.76
N LEU A 344 10.13 -0.96 2.18
CA LEU A 344 11.46 -1.44 2.58
C LEU A 344 11.91 -0.87 3.93
N PHE A 345 11.26 0.18 4.45
CA PHE A 345 11.73 0.80 5.68
C PHE A 345 11.52 -0.06 6.94
N SER A 346 10.55 -0.98 6.92
CA SER A 346 10.35 -1.96 7.98
C SER A 346 11.25 -3.20 7.83
N CYS A 347 11.95 -3.34 6.70
CA CYS A 347 12.85 -4.47 6.45
C CYS A 347 14.20 -4.24 7.13
N SER A 348 14.75 -5.26 7.77
CA SER A 348 16.05 -5.19 8.47
C SER A 348 17.22 -4.79 7.53
N PHE A 349 17.10 -5.13 6.24
CA PHE A 349 18.08 -4.82 5.19
C PHE A 349 17.76 -3.56 4.38
N GLY A 350 16.69 -2.83 4.69
CA GLY A 350 16.23 -1.70 3.87
C GLY A 350 17.31 -0.63 3.67
N SER A 351 18.07 -0.32 4.73
CA SER A 351 19.19 0.64 4.68
C SER A 351 20.30 0.23 3.70
N GLU A 352 20.58 -1.06 3.57
CA GLU A 352 21.58 -1.59 2.62
C GLU A 352 21.13 -1.38 1.17
N VAL A 353 19.83 -1.61 0.89
CA VAL A 353 19.24 -1.42 -0.44
C VAL A 353 19.32 0.05 -0.85
N PHE A 354 18.90 0.94 0.02
CA PHE A 354 18.92 2.38 -0.24
C PHE A 354 20.37 2.92 -0.31
N GLY A 355 21.29 2.37 0.49
CA GLY A 355 22.73 2.61 0.39
C GLY A 355 23.29 2.26 -0.99
N LEU A 356 22.89 1.12 -1.55
CA LEU A 356 23.29 0.69 -2.90
C LEU A 356 22.74 1.61 -3.99
N PHE A 357 21.48 2.05 -3.92
CA PHE A 357 20.93 2.99 -4.90
C PHE A 357 21.68 4.33 -4.91
N ARG A 358 22.16 4.80 -3.75
CA ARG A 358 23.04 5.99 -3.70
C ARG A 358 24.43 5.71 -4.26
N SER A 359 25.00 4.52 -4.07
CA SER A 359 26.32 4.25 -4.64
C SER A 359 26.28 4.37 -6.16
N TRP A 360 25.21 3.92 -6.82
CA TRP A 360 25.01 4.10 -8.27
C TRP A 360 24.92 5.58 -8.67
N HIS A 361 24.24 6.40 -7.85
CA HIS A 361 24.20 7.85 -8.06
C HIS A 361 25.60 8.48 -8.04
N ASN A 362 26.42 8.09 -7.07
CA ASN A 362 27.80 8.58 -6.94
C ASN A 362 28.69 8.05 -8.07
N GLU A 363 28.58 6.77 -8.42
CA GLU A 363 29.35 6.15 -9.49
C GLU A 363 29.10 6.83 -10.84
N ARG A 364 27.85 7.21 -11.12
CA ARG A 364 27.52 7.99 -12.30
C ARG A 364 28.23 9.34 -12.35
N ALA A 365 28.40 10.01 -11.21
CA ALA A 365 29.12 11.28 -11.14
C ALA A 365 30.63 11.11 -11.38
N LEU A 366 31.20 9.97 -10.97
CA LEU A 366 32.62 9.64 -11.15
C LEU A 366 32.94 9.08 -12.55
N ASP A 367 31.98 8.39 -13.17
CA ASP A 367 32.08 7.80 -14.51
C ASP A 367 30.85 8.18 -15.37
N PRO A 368 30.79 9.44 -15.85
CA PRO A 368 29.62 9.95 -16.58
C PRO A 368 29.42 9.35 -17.98
N ASN A 369 30.39 8.56 -18.48
CA ASN A 369 30.28 7.81 -19.73
C ASN A 369 30.10 6.30 -19.49
N GLY A 370 30.08 5.87 -18.22
CA GLY A 370 29.88 4.49 -17.83
C GLY A 370 28.42 4.03 -17.95
N PRO A 371 28.14 2.74 -17.70
CA PRO A 371 26.79 2.19 -17.82
C PRO A 371 25.73 2.92 -16.97
N TRP A 372 26.12 3.43 -15.79
CA TRP A 372 25.22 4.16 -14.89
C TRP A 372 24.71 5.49 -15.47
N ALA A 373 25.40 6.06 -16.45
CA ALA A 373 24.96 7.28 -17.13
C ALA A 373 23.60 7.11 -17.82
N GLY A 374 23.28 5.89 -18.23
CA GLY A 374 22.00 5.54 -18.84
C GLY A 374 20.86 5.29 -17.85
N LEU A 375 21.09 5.33 -16.53
CA LEU A 375 20.07 5.03 -15.52
C LEU A 375 19.51 6.30 -14.88
N THR A 376 18.18 6.39 -14.84
CA THR A 376 17.43 7.29 -13.96
C THR A 376 16.52 6.46 -13.05
N LEU A 377 16.75 6.55 -11.74
CA LEU A 377 15.85 5.99 -10.73
C LEU A 377 14.78 7.01 -10.35
N VAL A 378 13.50 6.64 -10.46
CA VAL A 378 12.39 7.44 -9.96
C VAL A 378 11.77 6.73 -8.77
N ILE A 379 12.04 7.19 -7.56
CA ILE A 379 11.62 6.56 -6.31
C ILE A 379 10.40 7.28 -5.78
N SER A 380 9.28 6.57 -5.68
CA SER A 380 8.10 7.04 -4.97
C SER A 380 8.01 6.41 -3.59
N TYR A 381 7.71 7.23 -2.59
CA TYR A 381 7.50 6.77 -1.23
C TYR A 381 6.47 7.63 -0.51
N ALA A 382 5.68 7.01 0.37
CA ALA A 382 4.73 7.70 1.21
C ALA A 382 5.44 8.38 2.39
N THR A 383 5.18 9.67 2.57
CA THR A 383 5.69 10.41 3.72
C THR A 383 4.96 10.09 5.02
N GLU A 384 3.92 9.24 4.99
CA GLU A 384 3.31 8.63 6.18
C GLU A 384 4.27 7.72 6.95
N ALA A 385 5.32 7.18 6.30
CA ALA A 385 6.37 6.44 6.99
C ALA A 385 7.00 7.24 8.13
N HIS A 386 6.98 8.58 8.07
CA HIS A 386 7.42 9.44 9.17
C HIS A 386 6.59 9.29 10.46
N LEU A 387 5.39 8.70 10.41
CA LEU A 387 4.66 8.33 11.62
C LEU A 387 5.37 7.22 12.39
N PHE A 388 6.08 6.32 11.71
CA PHE A 388 6.61 5.09 12.30
C PHE A 388 8.14 5.06 12.39
N ILE A 389 8.82 5.91 11.63
CA ILE A 389 10.27 5.82 11.43
C ILE A 389 10.91 7.17 11.76
N THR A 390 11.76 7.14 12.79
CA THR A 390 12.43 8.33 13.35
C THR A 390 13.70 8.70 12.59
N ASP A 391 14.43 7.74 12.01
CA ASP A 391 15.68 8.02 11.28
C ASP A 391 15.56 7.78 9.77
N MET A 392 15.12 8.83 9.07
CA MET A 392 15.04 8.84 7.61
C MET A 392 16.31 9.35 6.94
N ASN A 393 17.43 9.51 7.67
CA ASN A 393 18.72 9.88 7.09
C ASN A 393 19.34 8.78 6.21
N GLN A 394 18.60 7.70 5.99
CA GLN A 394 18.92 6.64 5.05
C GLN A 394 18.94 7.22 3.62
N SER A 395 20.15 7.41 3.10
CA SER A 395 20.47 7.54 1.67
C SER A 395 19.66 6.56 0.81
N PRO A 396 19.04 6.89 -0.35
CA PRO A 396 19.34 7.98 -1.28
C PRO A 396 18.43 9.20 -1.13
N PHE A 397 17.59 9.29 -0.09
CA PHE A 397 16.61 10.39 0.05
C PHE A 397 17.25 11.79 0.25
N ASN A 398 18.56 11.83 0.45
CA ASN A 398 19.38 13.04 0.57
C ASN A 398 20.02 13.53 -0.73
N VAL A 399 19.90 12.78 -1.84
CA VAL A 399 20.46 13.13 -3.14
C VAL A 399 19.37 13.19 -4.23
N GLY A 400 19.69 13.83 -5.35
CA GLY A 400 18.79 13.87 -6.51
C GLY A 400 17.71 14.94 -6.48
N THR A 401 16.85 14.89 -7.49
CA THR A 401 15.76 15.85 -7.71
C THR A 401 14.54 15.47 -6.88
N ARG A 402 14.08 16.38 -6.02
CA ARG A 402 12.93 16.14 -5.14
C ARG A 402 11.68 16.80 -5.73
N ILE A 403 10.65 15.99 -5.96
CA ILE A 403 9.34 16.42 -6.45
C ILE A 403 8.34 16.15 -5.33
N ALA A 404 7.73 17.22 -4.83
CA ALA A 404 6.68 17.13 -3.83
C ALA A 404 5.32 17.24 -4.52
N LEU A 405 4.36 16.43 -4.09
CA LEU A 405 2.99 16.53 -4.56
C LEU A 405 2.15 17.36 -3.58
N ASP A 406 1.58 18.44 -4.11
CA ASP A 406 0.66 19.32 -3.40
C ASP A 406 -0.82 18.90 -3.58
N ASP A 407 -1.65 19.44 -2.71
CA ASP A 407 -3.11 19.42 -2.83
C ASP A 407 -3.58 20.23 -4.04
N PHE A 408 -4.80 19.94 -4.51
CA PHE A 408 -5.42 20.70 -5.57
C PHE A 408 -5.76 22.12 -5.13
N SER A 409 -5.47 23.09 -6.00
CA SER A 409 -5.95 24.47 -5.84
C SER A 409 -7.46 24.54 -6.02
N ALA A 410 -8.08 25.65 -5.62
CA ALA A 410 -9.52 25.86 -5.80
C ALA A 410 -9.93 25.77 -7.28
N GLU A 411 -9.08 26.25 -8.19
CA GLU A 411 -9.29 26.17 -9.64
C GLU A 411 -9.23 24.73 -10.15
N GLN A 412 -8.32 23.92 -9.61
CA GLN A 412 -8.22 22.50 -9.92
C GLN A 412 -9.41 21.71 -9.39
N VAL A 413 -9.89 22.00 -8.17
CA VAL A 413 -11.14 21.43 -7.65
C VAL A 413 -12.33 21.84 -8.52
N ALA A 414 -12.39 23.10 -8.96
CA ALA A 414 -13.44 23.59 -9.88
C ALA A 414 -13.44 22.82 -11.21
N GLU A 415 -12.25 22.57 -11.77
CA GLU A 415 -12.09 21.80 -13.00
C GLU A 415 -12.55 20.35 -12.82
N LEU A 416 -12.12 19.67 -11.74
CA LEU A 416 -12.61 18.31 -11.46
C LEU A 416 -14.11 18.27 -11.26
N ASN A 417 -14.69 19.27 -10.58
CA ASN A 417 -16.14 19.37 -10.43
C ASN A 417 -16.84 19.43 -11.80
N ARG A 418 -16.31 20.20 -12.76
CA ARG A 418 -16.84 20.23 -14.14
C ARG A 418 -16.78 18.86 -14.80
N ARG A 419 -15.66 18.14 -14.68
CA ARG A 419 -15.47 16.80 -15.27
C ARG A 419 -16.42 15.75 -14.68
N HIS A 420 -16.86 15.94 -13.44
CA HIS A 420 -17.87 15.10 -12.79
C HIS A 420 -19.32 15.55 -13.06
N GLY A 421 -19.55 16.46 -14.01
CA GLY A 421 -20.90 16.93 -14.34
C GLY A 421 -21.43 18.05 -13.43
N SER A 422 -20.53 18.75 -12.72
CA SER A 422 -20.83 19.90 -11.85
C SER A 422 -21.85 19.62 -10.72
N PRO A 423 -21.63 18.62 -9.85
CA PRO A 423 -22.47 18.40 -8.68
C PRO A 423 -22.49 19.60 -7.71
N LEU A 424 -21.39 20.36 -7.63
CA LEU A 424 -21.32 21.64 -6.92
C LEU A 424 -21.67 22.77 -7.90
N LYS A 425 -22.79 23.45 -7.67
CA LYS A 425 -23.42 24.37 -8.62
C LYS A 425 -23.00 25.81 -8.46
N THR A 426 -22.68 26.24 -7.24
CA THR A 426 -22.33 27.64 -6.94
C THR A 426 -20.89 27.80 -6.46
N PRO A 427 -20.27 29.00 -6.60
CA PRO A 427 -18.96 29.28 -6.02
C PRO A 427 -18.91 29.05 -4.51
N GLU A 428 -20.00 29.31 -3.80
CA GLU A 428 -20.10 29.09 -2.36
C GLU A 428 -20.10 27.59 -2.00
N GLU A 429 -20.81 26.76 -2.78
CA GLU A 429 -20.77 25.31 -2.62
C GLU A 429 -19.36 24.76 -2.87
N LEU A 430 -18.71 25.23 -3.94
CA LEU A 430 -17.34 24.85 -4.26
C LEU A 430 -16.34 25.26 -3.17
N ALA A 431 -16.48 26.48 -2.63
CA ALA A 431 -15.63 26.97 -1.55
C ALA A 431 -15.83 26.18 -0.24
N ARG A 432 -17.07 25.80 0.09
CA ARG A 432 -17.38 24.94 1.24
C ARG A 432 -16.82 23.54 1.08
N PHE A 433 -17.03 22.91 -0.07
CA PHE A 433 -16.46 21.61 -0.38
C PHE A 433 -14.93 21.63 -0.30
N THR A 434 -14.29 22.63 -0.94
CA THR A 434 -12.83 22.79 -0.92
C THR A 434 -12.30 22.97 0.51
N ARG A 435 -13.00 23.71 1.37
CA ARG A 435 -12.65 23.86 2.79
C ARG A 435 -12.80 22.55 3.56
N LEU A 436 -13.85 21.78 3.28
CA LEU A 436 -14.11 20.49 3.90
C LEU A 436 -12.96 19.51 3.64
N VAL A 437 -12.59 19.30 2.38
CA VAL A 437 -11.61 18.26 1.98
C VAL A 437 -10.18 18.79 1.78
N GLY A 438 -9.98 20.11 1.79
CA GLY A 438 -8.67 20.77 1.71
C GLY A 438 -7.93 20.60 0.38
N GLY A 439 -8.62 20.23 -0.70
CA GLY A 439 -7.99 19.95 -2.00
C GLY A 439 -7.25 18.61 -2.08
N GLN A 440 -7.31 17.77 -1.04
CA GLN A 440 -6.65 16.46 -1.05
C GLN A 440 -7.19 15.62 -2.24
N PRO A 441 -6.34 15.14 -3.17
CA PRO A 441 -6.79 14.57 -4.45
C PRO A 441 -7.77 13.40 -4.34
N TYR A 442 -7.57 12.51 -3.39
CA TYR A 442 -8.45 11.38 -3.15
C TYR A 442 -9.78 11.80 -2.52
N LEU A 443 -9.78 12.62 -1.47
CA LEU A 443 -11.00 13.12 -0.84
C LEU A 443 -11.84 13.95 -1.82
N VAL A 444 -11.19 14.76 -2.67
CA VAL A 444 -11.85 15.51 -3.74
C VAL A 444 -12.50 14.56 -4.75
N ARG A 445 -11.77 13.55 -5.22
CA ARG A 445 -12.30 12.59 -6.20
C ARG A 445 -13.44 11.76 -5.62
N VAL A 446 -13.28 11.19 -4.43
CA VAL A 446 -14.35 10.44 -3.74
C VAL A 446 -15.57 11.34 -3.56
N GLY A 447 -15.39 12.55 -3.02
CA GLY A 447 -16.50 13.46 -2.79
C GLY A 447 -17.27 13.83 -4.06
N LEU A 448 -16.57 14.19 -5.14
CA LEU A 448 -17.21 14.53 -6.41
C LEU A 448 -17.85 13.32 -7.09
N TYR A 449 -17.22 12.15 -7.04
CA TYR A 449 -17.75 10.90 -7.57
C TYR A 449 -19.05 10.50 -6.87
N GLU A 450 -19.06 10.51 -5.54
CA GLU A 450 -20.23 10.15 -4.73
C GLU A 450 -21.40 11.11 -4.96
N MET A 451 -21.12 12.42 -4.94
CA MET A 451 -22.13 13.44 -5.21
C MET A 451 -22.70 13.33 -6.62
N ALA A 452 -21.88 13.04 -7.63
CA ALA A 452 -22.32 12.90 -9.01
C ALA A 452 -23.11 11.60 -9.25
N THR A 453 -22.62 10.48 -8.70
CA THR A 453 -23.22 9.14 -8.88
C THR A 453 -24.55 9.01 -8.15
N HIS A 454 -24.58 9.42 -6.87
CA HIS A 454 -25.74 9.25 -6.00
C HIS A 454 -26.61 10.51 -5.91
N LYS A 455 -26.26 11.58 -6.63
CA LYS A 455 -26.97 12.87 -6.64
C LYS A 455 -27.14 13.47 -5.24
N ILE A 456 -26.14 13.30 -4.39
CA ILE A 456 -26.12 13.79 -3.01
C ILE A 456 -25.85 15.30 -3.03
N ALA A 457 -26.72 16.08 -2.38
CA ALA A 457 -26.52 17.52 -2.22
C ALA A 457 -25.44 17.83 -1.18
N LEU A 458 -24.71 18.93 -1.34
CA LEU A 458 -23.60 19.32 -0.46
C LEU A 458 -23.95 19.32 1.04
N PRO A 459 -25.12 19.84 1.50
CA PRO A 459 -25.44 19.80 2.93
C PRO A 459 -25.57 18.39 3.50
N THR A 460 -26.12 17.46 2.73
CA THR A 460 -26.22 16.04 3.13
C THR A 460 -24.83 15.39 3.13
N PHE A 461 -24.02 15.68 2.11
CA PHE A 461 -22.64 15.22 2.04
C PHE A 461 -21.81 15.67 3.25
N GLU A 462 -21.84 16.97 3.59
CA GLU A 462 -21.14 17.52 4.75
C GLU A 462 -21.57 16.88 6.08
N ALA A 463 -22.88 16.62 6.25
CA ALA A 463 -23.42 15.99 7.46
C ALA A 463 -22.98 14.52 7.63
N GLN A 464 -22.54 13.88 6.56
CA GLN A 464 -22.10 12.48 6.55
C GLN A 464 -20.58 12.33 6.46
N ALA A 465 -19.87 13.37 6.00
CA ALA A 465 -18.46 13.29 5.63
C ALA A 465 -17.56 12.85 6.78
N ASP A 466 -17.76 13.38 7.99
CA ASP A 466 -16.93 13.09 9.16
C ASP A 466 -17.47 11.94 10.02
N ARG A 467 -18.50 11.22 9.57
CA ARG A 467 -19.01 10.08 10.32
C ARG A 467 -18.09 8.89 10.18
N ASP A 468 -18.01 8.08 11.23
CA ASP A 468 -17.24 6.84 11.20
C ASP A 468 -17.78 5.86 10.14
N ASP A 469 -19.09 5.77 9.99
CA ASP A 469 -19.80 5.00 8.97
C ASP A 469 -19.99 5.80 7.66
N GLY A 470 -19.38 6.99 7.56
CA GLY A 470 -19.55 7.90 6.43
C GLY A 470 -18.67 7.57 5.23
N LEU A 471 -18.80 8.41 4.20
CA LEU A 471 -18.08 8.30 2.91
C LEU A 471 -16.55 8.24 3.07
N PHE A 472 -16.01 8.94 4.06
CA PHE A 472 -14.58 8.96 4.39
C PHE A 472 -14.23 8.09 5.61
N GLY A 473 -15.18 7.33 6.14
CA GLY A 473 -15.06 6.64 7.41
C GLY A 473 -13.84 5.73 7.51
N ASP A 474 -13.58 4.94 6.47
CA ASP A 474 -12.38 4.08 6.40
C ASP A 474 -11.08 4.86 6.47
N HIS A 475 -10.99 5.91 5.66
CA HIS A 475 -9.82 6.76 5.57
C HIS A 475 -9.53 7.42 6.94
N LEU A 476 -10.57 7.95 7.57
CA LEU A 476 -10.48 8.64 8.85
C LEU A 476 -10.15 7.68 10.00
N ARG A 477 -10.77 6.49 10.03
CA ARG A 477 -10.44 5.42 10.97
C ARG A 477 -9.00 4.96 10.81
N ARG A 478 -8.53 4.77 9.58
CA ARG A 478 -7.13 4.43 9.29
C ARG A 478 -6.20 5.48 9.90
N ILE A 479 -6.43 6.77 9.66
CA ILE A 479 -5.63 7.86 10.27
C ILE A 479 -5.61 7.74 11.80
N LEU A 480 -6.76 7.49 12.43
CA LEU A 480 -6.85 7.35 13.88
C LEU A 480 -6.04 6.17 14.41
N VAL A 481 -6.11 5.01 13.74
CA VAL A 481 -5.29 3.82 14.08
C VAL A 481 -3.80 4.12 13.93
N LEU A 482 -3.40 4.77 12.83
CA LEU A 482 -2.00 5.14 12.60
C LEU A 482 -1.47 6.11 13.66
N LEU A 483 -2.27 7.09 14.09
CA LEU A 483 -1.89 8.01 15.17
C LEU A 483 -1.78 7.29 16.52
N ALA A 484 -2.72 6.39 16.82
CA ALA A 484 -2.81 5.71 18.10
C ALA A 484 -1.61 4.79 18.40
N LYS A 485 -0.87 4.36 17.36
CA LYS A 485 0.40 3.62 17.44
C LYS A 485 1.50 4.41 18.16
N ASP A 486 1.47 5.75 18.10
CA ASP A 486 2.42 6.63 18.78
C ASP A 486 1.68 7.51 19.80
N PRO A 487 1.64 7.12 21.09
CA PRO A 487 0.98 7.88 22.14
C PRO A 487 1.49 9.32 22.26
N ALA A 488 2.80 9.53 22.10
CA ALA A 488 3.40 10.86 22.20
C ALA A 488 2.94 11.76 21.05
N LEU A 489 2.90 11.21 19.83
CA LEU A 489 2.39 11.93 18.67
C LEU A 489 0.89 12.22 18.79
N THR A 490 0.11 11.29 19.33
CA THR A 490 -1.32 11.49 19.64
C THR A 490 -1.53 12.68 20.58
N ASP A 491 -0.72 12.81 21.63
CA ASP A 491 -0.80 13.93 22.56
C ASP A 491 -0.44 15.27 21.91
N ILE A 492 0.52 15.26 20.98
CA ILE A 492 0.85 16.45 20.17
C ILE A 492 -0.34 16.86 19.30
N VAL A 493 -0.99 15.90 18.64
CA VAL A 493 -2.20 16.18 17.84
C VAL A 493 -3.31 16.77 18.71
N ARG A 494 -3.55 16.23 19.92
CA ARG A 494 -4.49 16.81 20.88
C ARG A 494 -4.16 18.26 21.22
N GLY A 495 -2.87 18.56 21.45
CA GLY A 495 -2.40 19.92 21.69
C GLY A 495 -2.71 20.85 20.52
N VAL A 496 -2.38 20.43 19.29
CA VAL A 496 -2.65 21.19 18.06
C VAL A 496 -4.14 21.46 17.88
N LEU A 497 -5.01 20.46 18.13
CA LEU A 497 -6.47 20.63 18.06
C LEU A 497 -6.99 21.62 19.12
N LYS A 498 -6.30 21.76 20.25
CA LYS A 498 -6.57 22.77 21.29
C LYS A 498 -5.91 24.14 20.98
N GLY A 499 -5.28 24.31 19.83
CA GLY A 499 -4.61 25.54 19.41
C GLY A 499 -3.19 25.71 19.94
N GLN A 500 -2.56 24.65 20.47
CA GLN A 500 -1.17 24.68 20.91
C GLN A 500 -0.22 24.46 19.71
N PRO A 501 0.97 25.07 19.69
CA PRO A 501 1.97 24.78 18.67
C PRO A 501 2.51 23.35 18.82
N CYS A 502 3.12 22.81 17.76
CA CYS A 502 3.93 21.60 17.88
C CYS A 502 5.13 21.87 18.81
N PRO A 503 5.48 20.92 19.71
CA PRO A 503 6.54 21.14 20.69
C PRO A 503 7.95 21.10 20.09
N THR A 504 8.15 20.41 18.96
CA THR A 504 9.45 20.26 18.32
C THR A 504 9.36 20.39 16.79
N PRO A 505 10.45 20.81 16.10
CA PRO A 505 10.49 20.80 14.63
C PRO A 505 10.26 19.40 14.07
N GLU A 506 10.82 18.37 14.71
CA GLU A 506 10.69 16.97 14.28
C GLU A 506 9.24 16.51 14.28
N SER A 507 8.50 16.74 15.38
CA SER A 507 7.09 16.37 15.46
C SER A 507 6.22 17.14 14.45
N PHE A 508 6.51 18.42 14.23
CA PHE A 508 5.86 19.20 13.16
C PHE A 508 6.10 18.59 11.77
N TYR A 509 7.36 18.29 11.43
CA TYR A 509 7.68 17.69 10.14
C TYR A 509 7.09 16.29 9.99
N ARG A 510 7.06 15.46 11.05
CA ARG A 510 6.42 14.13 11.04
C ARG A 510 4.92 14.24 10.74
N LEU A 511 4.19 15.12 11.45
CA LEU A 511 2.74 15.32 11.27
C LEU A 511 2.37 15.97 9.93
N ARG A 512 3.20 16.90 9.45
CA ARG A 512 3.00 17.49 8.12
C ARG A 512 3.25 16.45 7.02
N SER A 513 4.31 15.67 7.18
CA SER A 513 4.70 14.63 6.22
C SER A 513 3.71 13.48 6.19
N SER A 514 3.05 13.15 7.29
CA SER A 514 1.96 12.15 7.29
C SER A 514 0.71 12.62 6.54
N GLY A 515 0.64 13.89 6.15
CA GLY A 515 -0.52 14.43 5.45
C GLY A 515 -1.75 14.63 6.32
N VAL A 516 -1.62 14.52 7.64
CA VAL A 516 -2.70 14.80 8.62
C VAL A 516 -2.75 16.29 8.97
N MET A 517 -1.57 16.94 9.06
CA MET A 517 -1.44 18.35 9.39
C MET A 517 -0.90 19.17 8.21
N SER A 518 -1.16 20.47 8.23
CA SER A 518 -0.61 21.48 7.32
C SER A 518 -0.02 22.64 8.13
N GLY A 519 0.76 23.49 7.47
CA GLY A 519 1.37 24.66 8.10
C GLY A 519 2.81 24.87 7.61
N ASN A 520 3.32 26.08 7.83
CA ASN A 520 4.70 26.43 7.47
C ASN A 520 5.67 26.33 8.65
N THR A 521 5.16 26.43 9.88
CA THR A 521 5.96 26.42 11.11
C THR A 521 5.26 25.63 12.22
N GLN A 522 5.99 25.33 13.30
CA GLN A 522 5.44 24.71 14.51
C GLN A 522 4.27 25.50 15.13
N THR A 523 4.22 26.82 14.91
CA THR A 523 3.18 27.71 15.46
C THR A 523 1.98 27.89 14.55
N ASP A 524 2.15 27.62 13.25
CA ASP A 524 1.10 27.69 12.20
C ASP A 524 0.58 26.29 11.83
N VAL A 525 0.85 25.29 12.68
CA VAL A 525 0.38 23.93 12.45
C VAL A 525 -1.12 23.84 12.68
N ARG A 526 -1.83 23.18 11.77
CA ARG A 526 -3.28 22.97 11.83
C ARG A 526 -3.67 21.67 11.12
N PRO A 527 -4.84 21.09 11.41
CA PRO A 527 -5.38 20.01 10.59
C PRO A 527 -5.39 20.39 9.12
N ARG A 528 -5.03 19.44 8.25
CA ARG A 528 -4.91 19.70 6.80
C ARG A 528 -6.19 20.22 6.16
N CYS A 529 -7.34 19.74 6.63
CA CYS A 529 -8.66 20.15 6.17
C CYS A 529 -9.68 20.13 7.31
N GLN A 530 -10.85 20.74 7.08
CA GLN A 530 -11.90 20.80 8.08
C GLN A 530 -12.43 19.41 8.43
N LEU A 531 -12.47 18.48 7.46
CA LEU A 531 -12.85 17.08 7.71
C LEU A 531 -11.98 16.45 8.82
N TYR A 532 -10.66 16.58 8.71
CA TYR A 532 -9.74 16.04 9.72
C TYR A 532 -9.87 16.78 11.04
N ALA A 533 -10.07 18.11 11.01
CA ALA A 533 -10.27 18.90 12.21
C ALA A 533 -11.49 18.39 13.01
N SER A 534 -12.65 18.25 12.37
CA SER A 534 -13.89 17.79 13.00
C SER A 534 -13.76 16.36 13.52
N TYR A 535 -13.27 15.45 12.67
CA TYR A 535 -13.12 14.04 13.03
C TYR A 535 -12.16 13.85 14.20
N LEU A 536 -10.92 14.34 14.08
CA LEU A 536 -9.91 14.16 15.12
C LEU A 536 -10.29 14.88 16.42
N SER A 537 -10.98 16.03 16.36
CA SER A 537 -11.49 16.68 17.58
C SER A 537 -12.50 15.81 18.31
N ARG A 538 -13.41 15.15 17.59
CA ARG A 538 -14.41 14.25 18.18
C ARG A 538 -13.80 13.03 18.87
N HIS A 539 -12.70 12.49 18.33
CA HIS A 539 -12.13 11.23 18.77
C HIS A 539 -10.90 11.35 19.68
N LEU A 540 -10.26 12.53 19.73
CA LEU A 540 -9.03 12.75 20.50
C LEU A 540 -9.18 13.72 21.68
N LEU A 541 -10.14 14.64 21.64
CA LEU A 541 -10.43 15.60 22.72
C LEU A 541 -11.52 15.07 23.64
#